data_AF-A0A366MVY3-F1
#
_entry.id   AF-A0A366MVY3-F1
#
_cell.length_a   1.000
_cell.length_b   1.000
_cell.length_c   1.000
_cell.angle_alpha   90.00
_cell.angle_beta   90.00
_cell.angle_gamma   90.00
#
_symmetry.space_group_name_H-M   'P 1'
#
loop_
_entity.id
_entity.type
_entity.pdbx_description
1 polymer ?
#
loop_
_entity_poly.entity_id
_entity_poly.type
_entity_poly.pdbx_seq_one_letter_code
_entity_poly.pdbx_strand_id
1 'polypeptide(L)'
;MNTTDTYIIIISIFVMLFVIKKFNILRTISYGGRVEHDFSECYIISYPKKDELHNKGEVFDIDVEEFFKLNPKLKGKIPIEKREGIKSTDSLDVQMEIKERKKIKQKYSKLTRQKGKKKEKENA
;
A
#
# COMPACT_ATOMS: atom_id res chain seq x y z
N MET A 1 -43.90 -14.87 14.05
CA MET A 1 -42.68 -14.29 14.64
C MET A 1 -43.12 -13.49 15.84
N ASN A 2 -42.67 -13.85 17.03
CA ASN A 2 -43.14 -13.20 18.25
C ASN A 2 -42.50 -11.82 18.38
N THR A 3 -43.16 -10.89 19.05
CA THR A 3 -42.65 -9.52 19.28
C THR A 3 -41.27 -9.56 19.93
N THR A 4 -41.04 -10.49 20.86
CA THR A 4 -39.74 -10.74 21.51
C THR A 4 -38.64 -11.10 20.51
N ASP A 5 -38.94 -11.93 19.52
CA ASP A 5 -37.97 -12.32 18.46
C ASP A 5 -37.57 -11.10 17.64
N THR A 6 -38.56 -10.25 17.32
CA THR A 6 -38.32 -8.99 16.58
C THR A 6 -37.42 -8.04 17.38
N TYR A 7 -37.63 -7.90 18.70
CA TYR A 7 -36.76 -7.07 19.55
C TYR A 7 -35.33 -7.60 19.63
N ILE A 8 -35.16 -8.92 19.74
CA ILE A 8 -33.83 -9.55 19.78
C ILE A 8 -33.08 -9.30 18.47
N ILE A 9 -33.75 -9.43 17.32
CA ILE A 9 -33.16 -9.15 16.00
C ILE A 9 -32.73 -7.68 15.89
N ILE A 10 -33.58 -6.74 16.30
CA ILE A 10 -33.27 -5.30 16.25
C ILE A 10 -32.05 -4.98 17.12
N ILE A 11 -31.99 -5.51 18.35
CA ILE A 11 -30.86 -5.30 19.26
C ILE A 11 -29.57 -5.90 18.68
N SER A 12 -29.66 -7.11 18.10
CA SER A 12 -28.52 -7.77 17.46
C SER A 12 -27.95 -6.95 16.30
N ILE A 13 -28.81 -6.40 15.43
CA ILE A 13 -28.40 -5.52 14.33
C ILE A 13 -27.72 -4.25 14.88
N PHE A 14 -28.29 -3.63 15.92
CA PHE A 14 -27.71 -2.44 16.54
C PHE A 14 -26.33 -2.69 17.13
N VAL A 15 -26.14 -3.81 17.82
CA VAL A 15 -24.85 -4.21 18.38
C VAL A 15 -23.84 -4.46 17.25
N MET A 16 -24.25 -5.14 16.18
CA MET A 16 -23.39 -5.39 15.03
C MET A 16 -22.96 -4.08 14.35
N LEU A 17 -23.88 -3.16 14.10
CA LEU A 17 -23.58 -1.84 13.54
C LEU A 17 -22.67 -1.01 14.45
N PHE A 18 -22.86 -1.10 15.77
CA PHE A 18 -22.01 -0.44 16.76
C PHE A 18 -20.57 -0.98 16.72
N VAL A 19 -20.40 -2.31 16.63
CA VAL A 19 -19.09 -2.94 16.48
C VAL A 19 -18.43 -2.51 15.16
N ILE A 20 -19.15 -2.54 14.05
CA ILE A 20 -18.64 -2.10 12.73
C ILE A 20 -18.18 -0.64 12.78
N LYS A 21 -18.96 0.24 13.41
CA LYS A 21 -18.62 1.67 13.57
C LYS A 21 -17.44 1.89 14.52
N LYS A 22 -17.42 1.22 15.68
CA LYS A 22 -16.39 1.40 16.72
C LYS A 22 -15.03 0.88 16.30
N PHE A 23 -14.98 -0.28 15.64
CA PHE A 23 -13.74 -0.90 15.21
C PHE A 23 -13.28 -0.45 13.82
N ASN A 24 -13.96 0.53 13.21
CA ASN A 24 -13.63 1.07 11.89
C ASN A 24 -13.42 -0.04 10.83
N ILE A 25 -14.14 -1.17 10.98
CA ILE A 25 -13.96 -2.38 10.17
C ILE A 25 -14.25 -2.08 8.69
N LEU A 26 -15.13 -1.12 8.41
CA LEU A 26 -15.37 -0.61 7.05
C LEU A 26 -14.12 0.03 6.43
N ARG A 27 -13.26 0.71 7.20
CA ARG A 27 -11.96 1.20 6.69
C ARG A 27 -11.03 0.02 6.43
N THR A 28 -10.93 -0.93 7.34
CA THR A 28 -10.06 -2.10 7.16
C THR A 28 -10.49 -2.98 5.97
N ILE A 29 -11.80 -3.08 5.69
CA ILE A 29 -12.34 -3.82 4.54
C ILE A 29 -12.26 -2.99 3.23
N SER A 30 -12.47 -1.67 3.30
CA SER A 30 -12.32 -0.77 2.14
C SER A 30 -10.87 -0.62 1.69
N TYR A 31 -9.92 -0.63 2.64
CA TYR A 31 -8.48 -0.48 2.39
C TYR A 31 -7.74 -1.81 2.29
N GLY A 32 -8.28 -2.91 2.80
CA GLY A 32 -7.60 -4.21 2.94
C GLY A 32 -7.39 -5.03 1.67
N GLY A 33 -7.19 -4.40 0.51
CA GLY A 33 -6.88 -5.19 -0.70
C GLY A 33 -7.03 -4.48 -2.04
N ARG A 34 -7.37 -3.19 -2.07
CA ARG A 34 -7.28 -2.42 -3.31
C ARG A 34 -5.87 -1.87 -3.44
N VAL A 35 -4.96 -2.69 -3.95
CA VAL A 35 -3.82 -2.17 -4.71
C VAL A 35 -4.43 -1.25 -5.77
N GLU A 36 -4.32 0.06 -5.56
CA GLU A 36 -5.02 1.03 -6.37
C GLU A 36 -4.60 0.86 -7.83
N HIS A 37 -5.60 0.68 -8.71
CA HIS A 37 -5.44 0.15 -10.07
C HIS A 37 -4.49 0.97 -10.97
N ASP A 38 -4.15 2.19 -10.54
CA ASP A 38 -3.30 3.11 -11.29
C ASP A 38 -1.80 2.88 -11.10
N PHE A 39 -1.36 2.10 -10.10
CA PHE A 39 0.05 1.73 -9.82
C PHE A 39 1.07 2.88 -9.94
N SER A 40 0.61 4.13 -9.88
CA SER A 40 1.35 5.31 -10.34
C SER A 40 2.37 5.79 -9.30
N GLU A 41 2.15 5.40 -8.04
CA GLU A 41 3.04 5.60 -6.90
C GLU A 41 3.61 4.27 -6.39
N CYS A 42 3.46 3.19 -7.17
CA CYS A 42 4.03 1.91 -6.81
C CYS A 42 5.51 1.84 -7.19
N TYR A 43 6.34 1.38 -6.27
CA TYR A 43 7.74 1.02 -6.54
C TYR A 43 8.11 -0.19 -5.68
N ILE A 44 9.05 -0.99 -6.16
CA ILE A 44 9.57 -2.13 -5.41
C ILE A 44 10.97 -1.79 -4.94
N ILE A 45 11.25 -2.04 -3.66
CA ILE A 45 12.62 -2.06 -3.16
C ILE A 45 13.03 -3.53 -2.99
N SER A 46 14.04 -3.95 -3.74
CA SER A 46 14.55 -5.31 -3.70
C SER A 46 15.81 -5.35 -2.84
N TYR A 47 15.77 -6.10 -1.74
CA TYR A 47 16.91 -6.38 -0.88
C TYR A 47 17.39 -7.82 -1.10
N PRO A 48 18.63 -8.17 -0.68
CA PRO A 48 19.17 -9.51 -0.94
C PRO A 48 18.39 -10.64 -0.26
N LYS A 49 17.58 -10.32 0.76
CA LYS A 49 16.81 -11.29 1.56
C LYS A 49 15.29 -11.15 1.42
N LYS A 50 14.80 -10.04 0.87
CA LYS A 50 13.36 -9.75 0.77
C LYS A 50 13.09 -8.65 -0.24
N ASP A 51 11.89 -8.66 -0.81
CA ASP A 51 11.41 -7.57 -1.63
C ASP A 51 10.22 -6.89 -0.99
N GLU A 52 10.20 -5.56 -1.06
CA GLU A 52 9.15 -4.72 -0.51
C GLU A 52 8.43 -4.00 -1.65
N LEU A 53 7.14 -4.24 -1.84
CA LEU A 53 6.27 -3.43 -2.69
C LEU A 53 5.74 -2.25 -1.88
N HIS A 54 6.10 -1.04 -2.30
CA HIS A 54 5.61 0.20 -1.74
C HIS A 54 4.49 0.73 -2.61
N ASN A 55 3.30 0.92 -2.05
CA ASN A 55 2.14 1.48 -2.74
C ASN A 55 1.52 2.59 -1.90
N LYS A 56 1.64 3.85 -2.33
CA LYS A 56 1.03 5.03 -1.68
C LYS A 56 1.20 5.10 -0.15
N GLY A 57 2.35 4.65 0.36
CA GLY A 57 2.69 4.69 1.78
C GLY A 57 2.45 3.39 2.54
N GLU A 58 1.82 2.40 1.91
CA GLU A 58 1.76 1.03 2.41
C GLU A 58 2.96 0.22 1.88
N VAL A 59 3.42 -0.74 2.68
CA VAL A 59 4.57 -1.60 2.37
C VAL A 59 4.12 -3.04 2.52
N PHE A 60 4.32 -3.82 1.47
CA PHE A 60 4.00 -5.24 1.41
C PHE A 60 5.27 -6.02 1.16
N ASP A 61 5.58 -7.00 2.01
CA ASP A 61 6.64 -7.97 1.70
C ASP A 61 6.10 -8.91 0.62
N ILE A 62 6.82 -9.01 -0.50
CA ILE A 62 6.43 -9.83 -1.66
C ILE A 62 7.60 -10.66 -2.16
N ASP A 63 7.31 -11.72 -2.91
CA ASP A 63 8.24 -12.32 -3.86
C ASP A 63 8.03 -11.65 -5.23
N VAL A 64 9.06 -10.99 -5.75
CA VAL A 64 8.97 -10.24 -7.01
C VAL A 64 8.66 -11.16 -8.20
N GLU A 65 9.22 -12.36 -8.22
CA GLU A 65 9.01 -13.31 -9.32
C GLU A 65 7.58 -13.83 -9.31
N GLU A 66 7.08 -14.21 -8.14
CA GLU A 66 5.70 -14.66 -7.97
C GLU A 66 4.70 -13.52 -8.27
N PHE A 67 4.98 -12.33 -7.77
CA PHE A 67 4.15 -11.15 -8.00
C PHE A 67 3.96 -10.83 -9.48
N PHE A 68 5.04 -10.85 -10.27
CA PHE A 68 4.96 -10.61 -11.71
C PHE A 68 4.45 -11.81 -12.51
N LYS A 69 4.56 -13.04 -11.98
CA LYS A 69 3.90 -14.21 -12.56
C LYS A 69 2.38 -14.10 -12.47
N LEU A 70 1.87 -13.65 -11.33
CA LEU A 70 0.45 -13.38 -11.12
C LEU A 70 -0.03 -12.11 -11.86
N ASN A 71 0.85 -11.11 -11.99
CA ASN A 71 0.54 -9.81 -12.59
C ASN A 71 1.50 -9.43 -13.74
N PRO A 72 1.53 -10.20 -14.86
CA PRO A 72 2.51 -9.98 -15.93
C PRO A 72 2.39 -8.61 -16.59
N LYS A 73 1.18 -8.01 -16.57
CA LYS A 73 0.91 -6.67 -17.13
C LYS A 73 1.60 -5.53 -16.37
N LEU A 74 2.05 -5.77 -15.14
CA LEU A 74 2.74 -4.80 -14.30
C LEU A 74 4.26 -4.88 -14.45
N LYS A 75 4.76 -5.97 -15.04
CA LYS A 75 6.18 -6.16 -15.31
C LYS A 75 6.67 -5.06 -16.25
N GLY A 76 7.65 -4.28 -15.80
CA GLY A 76 8.18 -3.11 -16.52
C GLY A 76 7.41 -1.79 -16.30
N LYS A 77 6.22 -1.82 -15.67
CA LYS A 77 5.50 -0.60 -15.28
C LYS A 77 5.89 -0.13 -13.88
N ILE A 78 6.14 -1.07 -12.98
CA ILE A 78 6.58 -0.78 -11.62
C ILE A 78 8.12 -0.77 -11.60
N PRO A 79 8.75 0.35 -11.20
CA PRO A 79 10.20 0.44 -11.08
C PRO A 79 10.69 -0.39 -9.89
N ILE A 80 11.84 -1.05 -10.08
CA ILE A 80 12.50 -1.87 -9.06
C ILE A 80 13.82 -1.19 -8.70
N GLU A 81 13.95 -0.76 -7.45
CA GLU A 81 15.18 -0.21 -6.88
C GLU A 81 15.90 -1.33 -6.12
N LYS A 82 17.04 -1.80 -6.65
CA LYS A 82 17.87 -2.81 -5.98
C LYS A 82 18.72 -2.15 -4.89
N ARG A 83 18.74 -2.75 -3.70
CA ARG A 83 19.45 -2.26 -2.52
C ARG A 83 20.16 -3.43 -1.85
N GLU A 84 21.31 -3.17 -1.23
CA GLU A 84 22.02 -4.17 -0.44
C GLU A 84 21.51 -4.26 1.01
N GLY A 85 20.70 -3.27 1.43
CA GLY A 85 20.19 -3.17 2.79
C GLY A 85 21.25 -2.66 3.77
N ILE A 86 20.97 -2.85 5.05
CA ILE A 86 21.87 -2.45 6.13
C ILE A 86 22.99 -3.50 6.22
N LYS A 87 24.24 -3.09 5.95
CA LYS A 87 25.41 -4.00 5.92
C LYS A 87 25.93 -4.33 7.31
N SER A 88 25.92 -3.37 8.22
CA SER A 88 26.34 -3.55 9.62
C SER A 88 25.33 -2.93 10.58
N THR A 89 25.41 -3.29 11.86
CA THR A 89 24.62 -2.68 12.94
C THR A 89 25.10 -1.28 13.31
N ASP A 90 26.05 -0.70 12.55
CA ASP A 90 26.59 0.63 12.82
C ASP A 90 25.52 1.70 12.63
N SER A 91 25.49 2.67 13.54
CA SER A 91 24.48 3.73 13.50
C SER A 91 24.57 4.59 12.22
N LEU A 92 25.76 4.67 11.61
CA LEU A 92 25.99 5.38 10.35
C LEU A 92 25.31 4.68 9.16
N ASP A 93 25.42 3.35 9.08
CA ASP A 93 24.81 2.55 8.03
C ASP A 93 23.28 2.62 8.10
N VAL A 94 22.72 2.56 9.30
CA VAL A 94 21.29 2.74 9.55
C VAL A 94 20.83 4.13 9.09
N GLN A 95 21.58 5.18 9.43
CA GLN A 95 21.24 6.55 9.03
C GLN A 95 21.32 6.77 7.51
N MET A 96 22.32 6.18 6.85
CA MET A 96 22.43 6.22 5.39
C MET A 96 21.24 5.54 4.73
N GLU A 97 20.85 4.35 5.20
CA GLU A 97 19.69 3.63 4.68
C GLU A 97 18.40 4.43 4.85
N ILE A 98 18.20 5.06 6.01
CA ILE A 98 17.03 5.93 6.26
C ILE A 98 17.01 7.13 5.30
N LYS A 99 18.16 7.78 5.08
CA LYS A 99 18.26 8.92 4.14
C LYS A 99 17.92 8.49 2.72
N GLU A 100 18.42 7.34 2.29
CA GLU A 100 18.17 6.80 0.96
C GLU A 100 16.71 6.38 0.78
N ARG A 101 16.11 5.70 1.77
CA ARG A 101 14.67 5.41 1.79
C ARG A 101 13.82 6.68 1.66
N LYS A 102 14.20 7.77 2.35
CA LYS A 102 13.54 9.08 2.21
C LYS A 102 13.68 9.65 0.80
N LYS A 103 14.86 9.55 0.17
CA LYS A 103 15.07 9.99 -1.22
C LYS A 103 14.20 9.22 -2.21
N ILE A 104 14.11 7.90 -2.07
CA ILE A 104 13.28 7.03 -2.91
C ILE A 104 11.80 7.42 -2.79
N LYS A 105 11.31 7.55 -1.56
CA LYS A 105 9.93 8.00 -1.31
C LYS A 105 9.65 9.37 -1.95
N GLN A 106 10.59 10.31 -1.84
CA GLN A 106 10.46 11.63 -2.47
C GLN A 106 10.51 11.58 -4.00
N LYS A 107 11.37 10.74 -4.59
CA LYS A 107 11.48 10.53 -6.05
C LYS A 107 10.13 10.11 -6.63
N TYR A 108 9.54 9.06 -6.06
CA TYR A 108 8.29 8.49 -6.58
C TYR A 108 7.04 9.32 -6.26
N SER A 109 7.01 10.03 -5.13
CA SER A 109 5.93 10.99 -4.84
C SER A 109 5.96 12.25 -5.73
N LYS A 110 7.15 12.73 -6.11
CA LYS A 110 7.28 13.91 -7.02
C LYS A 110 6.91 13.58 -8.47
N LEU A 111 7.26 12.39 -8.95
CA LEU A 111 6.93 11.90 -10.29
C LEU A 111 5.41 11.93 -10.56
N THR A 112 4.60 11.55 -9.58
CA THR A 112 3.13 11.53 -9.71
C THR A 112 2.54 12.93 -9.75
N ARG A 113 3.05 13.85 -8.91
CA ARG A 113 2.64 15.27 -8.92
C ARG A 113 2.91 15.95 -10.27
N GLN A 114 4.02 15.61 -10.94
CA GLN A 114 4.31 16.15 -12.27
C GLN A 114 3.42 15.52 -13.36
N LYS A 115 3.13 14.22 -13.30
CA LYS A 115 2.21 13.55 -14.24
C LYS A 115 0.77 14.08 -14.14
N GLY A 116 0.26 14.35 -12.93
CA GLY A 116 -1.07 14.93 -12.72
C GLY A 116 -1.21 16.31 -13.37
N LYS A 117 -0.23 17.21 -13.13
CA LYS A 117 -0.23 18.56 -13.71
C LYS A 117 -0.09 18.57 -15.24
N LYS A 118 0.54 17.55 -15.84
CA LYS A 118 0.68 17.46 -17.30
C LYS A 118 -0.62 17.00 -17.96
N LYS A 119 -1.32 16.01 -17.38
CA LYS A 119 -2.64 15.57 -17.85
C LYS A 119 -3.71 16.66 -17.76
N GLU A 120 -3.67 17.48 -16.72
CA GLU A 120 -4.62 18.60 -16.54
C GLU A 120 -4.43 19.71 -17.59
N LYS A 121 -3.21 19.87 -18.13
CA LYS A 121 -2.92 20.82 -19.22
C LYS A 121 -3.18 20.27 -20.63
N GLU A 122 -3.18 18.95 -20.82
CA GLU A 122 -3.51 18.32 -22.11
C GLU A 122 -5.03 18.16 -22.32
N ASN A 123 -5.81 18.21 -21.23
CA ASN A 123 -7.28 18.09 -21.26
C ASN A 123 -8.02 19.43 -21.12
N ALA A 124 -7.30 20.56 -21.14
CA ALA A 124 -7.83 21.93 -21.08
C ALA A 124 -7.59 22.63 -22.42
#